data_AF-A0A1H5XEV8-F1
#
_entry.id   AF-A0A1H5XEV8-F1
#
_cell.length_a   1.000
_cell.length_b   1.000
_cell.length_c   1.000
_cell.angle_alpha   90.00
_cell.angle_beta   90.00
_cell.angle_gamma   90.00
#
_symmetry.space_group_name_H-M   'P 1'
#
loop_
_entity.id
_entity.type
_entity.pdbx_description
1 polymer ?
#
loop_
_entity_poly.entity_id
_entity_poly.type
_entity_poly.pdbx_seq_one_letter_code
_entity_poly.pdbx_strand_id
1 'polypeptide(L)'
;MIRPIWLLPGIFVLACEREVPYVDDPSNIVVDGEKMSQTDFINKYCIGKENGPTCSKVLDAAAKNLIDRARSQRFDSPEKHTN
;
A
#
# COMPACT_ATOMS: atom_id res chain seq x y z
N MET A 1 12.95 -34.16 48.91
CA MET A 1 12.25 -34.32 47.61
C MET A 1 12.25 -32.97 46.93
N ILE A 2 13.02 -32.78 45.85
CA ILE A 2 13.01 -31.57 45.03
C ILE A 2 12.20 -31.90 43.78
N ARG A 3 11.17 -31.12 43.48
CA ARG A 3 10.52 -31.13 42.16
C ARG A 3 10.25 -29.70 41.71
N PRO A 4 10.45 -29.43 40.41
CA PRO A 4 11.08 -28.21 39.94
C PRO A 4 10.07 -27.14 39.51
N ILE A 5 10.52 -25.90 39.63
CA ILE A 5 10.02 -24.71 38.93
C ILE A 5 9.89 -25.07 37.44
N TRP A 6 8.68 -24.98 36.88
CA TRP A 6 8.52 -25.01 35.43
C TRP A 6 7.41 -24.06 34.98
N LEU A 7 7.90 -22.90 34.51
CA LEU A 7 7.48 -22.14 33.35
C LEU A 7 6.09 -21.49 33.36
N LEU A 8 6.11 -20.19 33.66
CA LEU A 8 5.23 -19.18 33.08
C LEU A 8 5.12 -19.44 31.56
N PRO A 9 3.92 -19.67 31.00
CA PRO A 9 3.77 -19.59 29.56
C PRO A 9 3.89 -18.11 29.21
N GLY A 10 5.08 -17.72 28.72
CA GLY A 10 5.28 -16.42 28.10
C GLY A 10 4.29 -16.29 26.95
N ILE A 11 3.41 -15.30 27.05
CA ILE A 11 2.51 -14.91 25.97
C ILE A 11 3.43 -14.43 24.83
N PHE A 12 3.63 -15.30 23.84
CA PHE A 12 4.21 -14.93 22.57
C PHE A 12 3.25 -13.91 21.95
N VAL A 13 3.59 -12.64 22.04
CA VAL A 13 3.03 -11.61 21.17
C VAL A 13 3.59 -11.90 19.79
N LEU A 14 2.96 -12.86 19.09
CA LEU A 14 3.15 -13.04 17.67
C LEU A 14 2.90 -11.68 17.05
N ALA A 15 3.94 -11.08 16.48
CA ALA A 15 3.79 -9.93 15.62
C ALA A 15 2.75 -10.32 14.57
N CYS A 16 1.56 -9.72 14.64
CA CYS A 16 0.60 -9.82 13.55
C CYS A 16 1.29 -9.23 12.34
N GLU A 17 1.91 -10.07 11.51
CA GLU A 17 2.31 -9.67 10.17
C GLU A 17 1.06 -9.10 9.53
N ARG A 18 1.02 -7.77 9.34
CA ARG A 18 -0.14 -7.14 8.70
C ARG A 18 -0.22 -7.73 7.31
N GLU A 19 -1.18 -8.63 7.10
CA GLU A 19 -1.53 -9.13 5.79
C GLU A 19 -1.98 -7.95 4.93
N VAL A 20 -1.64 -7.99 3.65
CA VAL A 20 -2.03 -6.93 2.72
C VAL A 20 -3.54 -7.05 2.52
N PRO A 21 -4.33 -6.01 2.80
CA PRO A 21 -5.77 -6.05 2.58
C PRO A 21 -6.06 -6.34 1.11
N TYR A 22 -7.11 -7.11 0.83
CA TYR A 22 -7.59 -7.25 -0.54
C TYR A 22 -8.20 -5.92 -1.01
N VAL A 23 -7.85 -5.51 -2.23
CA VAL A 23 -8.37 -4.29 -2.87
C VAL A 23 -8.99 -4.69 -4.20
N ASP A 24 -10.28 -4.40 -4.35
CA ASP A 24 -11.02 -4.69 -5.58
C ASP A 24 -10.83 -3.59 -6.64
N ASP A 25 -10.98 -2.32 -6.24
CA ASP A 25 -10.73 -1.14 -7.07
C ASP A 25 -9.46 -0.39 -6.60
N PRO A 26 -8.33 -0.47 -7.34
CA PRO A 26 -7.11 0.26 -7.02
C PRO A 26 -7.26 1.78 -7.08
N SER A 27 -8.27 2.30 -7.79
CA SER A 27 -8.52 3.73 -7.91
C SER A 27 -9.29 4.30 -6.72
N ASN A 28 -10.02 3.44 -5.99
CA ASN A 28 -10.84 3.83 -4.84
C ASN A 28 -10.65 2.81 -3.71
N ILE A 29 -9.47 2.89 -3.08
CA ILE A 29 -9.08 1.96 -2.04
C ILE A 29 -9.87 2.26 -0.77
N VAL A 30 -10.53 1.24 -0.24
CA VAL A 30 -11.21 1.27 1.06
C VAL A 30 -10.66 0.15 1.93
N VAL A 31 -10.13 0.50 3.10
CA VAL A 31 -9.59 -0.45 4.07
C VAL A 31 -10.36 -0.24 5.38
N ASP A 32 -10.96 -1.30 5.91
CA ASP A 32 -11.77 -1.27 7.14
C ASP A 32 -12.90 -0.21 7.12
N GLY A 33 -13.45 0.07 5.93
CA GLY A 33 -14.50 1.08 5.73
C GLY A 33 -13.99 2.52 5.59
N GLU A 34 -12.68 2.75 5.73
CA GLU A 34 -12.05 4.05 5.53
C GLU A 34 -11.45 4.15 4.13
N LYS A 35 -11.73 5.27 3.44
CA LYS A 35 -11.10 5.56 2.15
C LYS A 35 -9.62 5.88 2.36
N MET A 36 -8.76 5.21 1.60
CA MET A 36 -7.31 5.38 1.67
C MET A 36 -6.76 5.78 0.31
N SER A 37 -5.73 6.63 0.29
CA SER A 37 -5.03 6.94 -0.96
C SER A 37 -4.16 5.76 -1.41
N GLN A 38 -3.88 5.67 -2.70
CA GLN A 38 -2.97 4.66 -3.26
C GLN A 38 -1.59 4.75 -2.60
N THR A 39 -1.05 5.95 -2.42
CA THR A 39 0.25 6.19 -1.81
C THR A 39 0.28 5.74 -0.34
N ASP A 40 -0.76 6.05 0.44
CA ASP A 40 -0.82 5.66 1.84
C ASP A 40 -0.97 4.15 1.98
N PHE A 41 -1.76 3.51 1.11
CA PHE A 41 -1.90 2.07 1.08
C PHE A 41 -0.55 1.38 0.80
N ILE A 42 0.19 1.86 -0.21
CA ILE A 42 1.52 1.35 -0.55
C ILE A 42 2.47 1.49 0.65
N ASN A 43 2.54 2.68 1.24
CA ASN A 43 3.43 2.94 2.37
C ASN A 43 3.09 2.11 3.61
N LYS A 44 1.80 1.81 3.84
CA LYS A 44 1.35 1.11 5.04
C LYS A 44 1.40 -0.42 4.91
N TYR A 45 1.12 -0.96 3.72
CA TYR A 45 0.92 -2.40 3.52
C TYR A 45 1.89 -3.05 2.52
N CYS A 46 2.50 -2.30 1.61
CA CYS A 46 3.27 -2.89 0.50
C CYS A 46 4.80 -2.88 0.68
N ILE A 47 5.32 -2.19 1.70
CA ILE A 47 6.77 -2.22 2.01
C ILE A 47 7.19 -3.64 2.38
N GLY A 48 8.11 -4.24 1.61
CA GLY A 48 8.57 -5.61 1.77
C GLY A 48 7.61 -6.68 1.23
N LYS A 49 6.50 -6.27 0.60
CA LYS A 49 5.51 -7.14 -0.04
C LYS A 49 5.15 -6.63 -1.44
N GLU A 50 6.09 -5.98 -2.13
CA GLU A 50 5.86 -5.28 -3.39
C GLU A 50 5.38 -6.22 -4.50
N ASN A 51 5.87 -7.47 -4.49
CA ASN A 51 5.49 -8.51 -5.44
C ASN A 51 4.13 -9.16 -5.13
N GLY A 52 3.46 -8.76 -4.04
CA GLY A 52 2.12 -9.24 -3.72
C GLY A 52 1.10 -8.84 -4.79
N PRO A 53 0.12 -9.69 -5.12
CA PRO A 53 -0.82 -9.44 -6.21
C PRO A 53 -1.60 -8.13 -6.02
N THR A 54 -1.99 -7.79 -4.78
CA THR A 54 -2.67 -6.53 -4.48
C THR A 54 -1.75 -5.33 -4.60
N CYS A 55 -0.55 -5.42 -4.02
CA CYS A 55 0.43 -4.33 -4.07
C CYS A 55 0.87 -4.01 -5.49
N SER A 56 1.09 -5.03 -6.32
CA SER A 56 1.41 -4.85 -7.74
C SER A 56 0.30 -4.11 -8.50
N LYS A 57 -0.98 -4.45 -8.27
CA LYS A 57 -2.12 -3.74 -8.87
C LYS A 57 -2.20 -2.28 -8.44
N VAL A 58 -2.02 -2.01 -7.13
CA VAL A 58 -2.09 -0.65 -6.58
C VAL A 58 -0.91 0.20 -7.08
N LEU A 59 0.30 -0.37 -7.16
CA LEU A 59 1.48 0.29 -7.71
C LEU A 59 1.32 0.62 -9.20
N ASP A 60 0.80 -0.32 -10.00
CA ASP A 60 0.53 -0.09 -11.43
C ASP A 60 -0.52 1.01 -11.65
N ALA A 61 -1.60 1.00 -10.85
CA ALA A 61 -2.61 2.06 -10.89
C ALA A 61 -2.03 3.44 -10.51
N ALA A 62 -1.16 3.48 -9.50
CA ALA A 62 -0.50 4.73 -9.09
C ALA A 62 0.41 5.27 -10.19
N ALA A 63 1.19 4.39 -10.82
CA ALA A 63 2.07 4.75 -11.93
C ALA A 63 1.26 5.28 -13.13
N LYS A 64 0.16 4.62 -13.50
CA LYS A 64 -0.73 5.08 -14.59
C LYS A 64 -1.31 6.46 -14.30
N ASN A 65 -1.81 6.69 -13.09
CA ASN A 65 -2.34 8.00 -12.67
C ASN A 65 -1.29 9.12 -12.79
N LEU A 66 -0.03 8.84 -12.41
CA LEU A 66 1.07 9.79 -12.56
C LEU A 66 1.40 10.08 -14.03
N ILE A 67 1.42 9.05 -14.87
CA ILE A 67 1.68 9.20 -16.31
C ILE A 67 0.56 10.00 -16.98
N ASP A 68 -0.70 9.70 -16.67
CA ASP A 68 -1.84 10.40 -17.26
C ASP A 68 -1.89 11.87 -16.81
N ARG A 69 -1.56 12.14 -15.55
CA ARG A 69 -1.38 13.52 -15.06
C ARG A 69 -0.26 14.25 -15.81
N ALA A 70 0.89 13.60 -16.02
CA ALA A 70 2.00 14.20 -16.75
C ALA A 70 1.66 14.43 -18.24
N ARG A 71 0.90 13.53 -18.86
CA ARG A 71 0.38 13.73 -20.22
C ARG A 71 -0.57 14.91 -20.29
N SER A 72 -1.56 14.98 -19.40
CA SER A 72 -2.49 16.10 -19.35
C SER A 72 -1.76 17.43 -19.21
N GLN A 73 -0.72 17.50 -18.37
CA GLN A 73 0.10 18.71 -18.20
C GLN A 73 0.93 19.09 -19.43
N ARG A 74 1.35 18.13 -20.27
CA ARG A 74 2.03 18.45 -21.54
C ARG A 74 1.09 19.05 -22.58
N PHE A 75 -0.18 18.66 -22.59
CA PHE A 75 -1.16 19.20 -23.53
C PHE A 75 -1.71 20.58 -23.12
N ASP A 76 -1.71 20.89 -21.83
CA ASP A 76 -2.09 22.22 -21.29
C ASP A 76 -0.92 23.22 -21.22
N SER A 77 0.30 22.83 -21.62
CA SER A 77 1.40 23.78 -21.68
C SER A 77 1.17 24.71 -22.89
N PRO A 78 0.89 26.02 -22.69
CA PRO A 78 0.69 26.91 -23.81
C PRO A 78 1.95 26.91 -24.64
N GLU A 79 1.83 26.53 -25.91
CA GLU A 79 2.84 26.82 -26.92
C GLU A 79 3.24 28.28 -26.75
N LYS A 80 4.47 28.49 -26.28
CA LYS A 80 5.06 29.82 -26.18
C LYS A 80 5.23 30.29 -27.61
N HIS A 81 4.20 30.95 -28.15
CA HIS A 81 4.28 31.71 -29.40
C HIS A 81 5.39 32.75 -29.23
N THR A 82 6.58 32.42 -29.72
CA THR A 82 7.65 33.37 -29.98
C THR A 82 7.22 34.22 -31.18
N ASN A 83 6.88 35.49 -30.90
CA ASN A 83 6.89 36.58 -31.87
C ASN A 83 8.33 37.09 -32.01
#